data_AF-A0A820KKD1-F1
#
_entry.id   AF-A0A820KKD1-F1
#
_cell.length_a   1.000
_cell.length_b   1.000
_cell.length_c   1.000
_cell.angle_alpha   90.00
_cell.angle_beta   90.00
_cell.angle_gamma   90.00
#
_symmetry.space_group_name_H-M   'P 1'
#
loop_
_entity.id
_entity.type
_entity.pdbx_description
1 polymer ?
#
loop_
_entity_poly.entity_id
_entity_poly.type
_entity_poly.pdbx_seq_one_letter_code
_entity_poly.pdbx_strand_id
1 'polypeptide(L)'
;MINFANIINGKDQVVILVDAATIPYFEGKVPSNILIKAKMEDIWIRDFSSVIPARQVKFKFAPGYHKHSDAREIENRFKNWISQNQLQYNKTSSIILDGGNVVDNPAGTRAIVTDRILRDNPS
;
A
#
# COMPACT_ATOMS: atom_id res chain seq x y z
N MET A 1 -0.95 15.88 -2.07
CA MET A 1 -1.71 14.82 -2.77
C MET A 1 -2.44 15.35 -4.00
N ILE A 2 -3.33 16.35 -3.90
CA ILE A 2 -4.10 16.91 -5.04
C ILE A 2 -3.23 17.31 -6.23
N ASN A 3 -2.19 18.12 -6.02
CA ASN A 3 -1.30 18.54 -7.11
C ASN A 3 -0.63 17.36 -7.80
N PHE A 4 -0.18 16.36 -7.03
CA PHE A 4 0.41 15.14 -7.57
C PHE A 4 -0.60 14.36 -8.42
N ALA A 5 -1.82 14.14 -7.90
CA ALA A 5 -2.88 13.45 -8.63
C ALA A 5 -3.20 14.14 -9.97
N ASN A 6 -3.26 15.48 -9.98
CA ASN A 6 -3.53 16.24 -11.20
C ASN A 6 -2.36 16.22 -12.20
N ILE A 7 -1.11 16.10 -11.75
CA ILE A 7 0.07 16.00 -12.63
C ILE A 7 0.15 14.64 -13.33
N ILE A 8 -0.28 13.57 -12.65
CA ILE A 8 -0.26 12.19 -13.16
C ILE A 8 -1.54 11.87 -13.95
N ASN A 9 -2.65 12.56 -13.67
CA ASN A 9 -3.91 12.37 -14.38
C ASN A 9 -3.72 12.47 -15.91
N GLY A 10 -4.19 11.46 -16.64
CA GLY A 10 -4.02 11.35 -18.09
C GLY A 10 -2.67 10.78 -18.56
N LYS A 11 -1.71 10.58 -17.63
CA LYS A 11 -0.44 9.87 -17.90
C LYS A 11 -0.44 8.45 -17.36
N ASP A 12 -1.17 8.23 -16.27
CA ASP A 12 -1.38 6.91 -15.67
C ASP A 12 -2.76 6.88 -14.97
N GLN A 13 -3.21 5.67 -14.62
CA GLN A 13 -4.41 5.49 -13.80
C GLN A 13 -4.08 5.70 -12.33
N VAL A 14 -4.55 6.82 -11.79
CA VAL A 14 -4.44 7.13 -10.36
C VAL A 14 -5.76 6.87 -9.68
N VAL A 15 -5.70 6.30 -8.48
CA VAL A 15 -6.83 6.14 -7.58
C VAL A 15 -6.46 6.71 -6.22
N ILE A 16 -7.39 7.42 -5.60
CA ILE A 16 -7.30 7.93 -4.23
C ILE A 16 -8.33 7.19 -3.41
N LEU A 17 -7.85 6.39 -2.45
CA LEU A 17 -8.68 5.76 -1.43
C LEU A 17 -8.93 6.78 -0.32
N VAL A 18 -10.19 7.14 -0.09
CA VAL A 18 -10.56 8.21 0.85
C VAL A 18 -11.83 7.84 1.63
N ASP A 19 -11.86 8.14 2.91
CA ASP A 19 -13.05 7.89 3.73
C ASP A 19 -14.16 8.91 3.45
N ALA A 20 -15.39 8.58 3.87
CA ALA A 20 -16.56 9.40 3.59
C ALA A 20 -16.46 10.85 4.12
N ALA A 21 -15.86 11.03 5.30
CA ALA A 21 -15.75 12.33 5.94
C ALA A 21 -14.67 13.20 5.29
N THR A 22 -13.71 12.57 4.62
CA THR A 22 -12.59 13.26 3.97
C THR A 22 -12.86 13.59 2.48
N ILE A 23 -13.80 12.92 1.82
CA ILE A 23 -14.18 13.19 0.40
C ILE A 23 -14.37 14.69 0.09
N PRO A 24 -15.09 15.50 0.90
CA PRO A 24 -15.32 16.91 0.59
C PRO A 24 -14.04 17.75 0.45
N TYR A 25 -12.91 17.31 1.00
CA TYR A 25 -11.63 18.01 0.83
C TYR A 25 -11.04 17.85 -0.58
N PHE A 26 -11.47 16.84 -1.33
CA PHE A 26 -11.00 16.50 -2.67
C PHE A 26 -11.99 16.85 -3.78
N GLU A 27 -13.28 16.95 -3.48
CA GLU A 27 -14.33 17.30 -4.45
C GLU A 27 -14.01 18.62 -5.17
N GLY A 28 -14.15 18.60 -6.50
CA GLY A 28 -13.83 19.74 -7.37
C GLY A 28 -12.33 20.06 -7.52
N LYS A 29 -11.44 19.38 -6.77
CA LYS A 29 -9.98 19.58 -6.85
C LYS A 29 -9.25 18.48 -7.62
N VAL A 30 -9.88 17.32 -7.76
CA VAL A 30 -9.42 16.19 -8.57
C VAL A 30 -10.62 15.61 -9.35
N PRO A 31 -10.37 14.86 -10.45
CA PRO A 31 -11.44 14.15 -11.15
C PRO A 31 -12.22 13.22 -10.21
N SER A 32 -13.56 13.23 -10.28
CA SER A 32 -14.39 12.44 -9.37
C SER A 32 -14.20 10.93 -9.55
N ASN A 33 -13.88 10.48 -10.77
CA ASN A 33 -13.67 9.07 -11.10
C ASN A 33 -12.39 8.47 -10.46
N ILE A 34 -11.48 9.30 -9.93
CA ILE A 34 -10.30 8.80 -9.23
C ILE A 34 -10.51 8.71 -7.71
N LEU A 35 -11.63 9.21 -7.18
CA LEU A 35 -11.97 9.12 -5.76
C LEU A 35 -12.75 7.84 -5.49
N ILE A 36 -12.14 6.90 -4.78
CA ILE A 36 -12.80 5.67 -4.32
C ILE A 36 -13.02 5.77 -2.82
N LYS A 37 -14.29 5.70 -2.42
CA LYS A 37 -14.66 5.65 -1.02
C LYS A 37 -14.15 4.36 -0.39
N ALA A 38 -13.23 4.47 0.55
CA ALA A 38 -12.62 3.35 1.24
C ALA A 38 -12.21 3.74 2.66
N LYS A 39 -12.40 2.84 3.63
CA LYS A 39 -11.88 3.04 4.98
C LYS A 39 -10.48 2.45 5.08
N MET A 40 -9.47 3.31 5.02
CA MET A 40 -8.06 2.99 5.27
C MET A 40 -7.63 3.62 6.59
N GLU A 41 -6.80 2.93 7.37
CA GLU A 41 -6.33 3.42 8.67
C GLU A 41 -5.01 4.19 8.56
N ASP A 42 -4.34 4.11 7.41
CA ASP A 42 -3.08 4.79 7.16
C ASP A 42 -2.99 5.23 5.69
N ILE A 43 -2.28 6.33 5.44
CA ILE A 43 -2.06 6.93 4.12
C ILE A 43 -0.82 6.39 3.42
N TRP A 44 0.09 5.71 4.13
CA TRP A 44 1.34 5.18 3.60
C TRP A 44 1.12 3.87 2.81
N ILE A 45 0.32 3.94 1.75
CA ILE A 45 -0.09 2.77 0.92
C ILE A 45 1.10 1.95 0.41
N ARG A 46 2.25 2.59 0.18
CA ARG A 46 3.50 1.93 -0.23
C ARG A 46 3.95 0.87 0.78
N ASP A 47 3.70 1.10 2.06
CA ASP A 47 4.30 0.30 3.13
C ASP A 47 3.48 -0.97 3.42
N PHE A 48 2.15 -0.89 3.36
CA PHE A 48 1.27 -2.01 3.73
C PHE A 48 0.59 -2.73 2.55
N SER A 49 0.60 -2.15 1.36
CA SER A 49 0.06 -2.79 0.15
C SER A 49 0.98 -3.90 -0.37
N SER A 50 0.63 -4.51 -1.50
CA SER A 50 1.52 -5.46 -2.16
C SER A 50 2.74 -4.75 -2.75
N VAL A 51 3.93 -5.31 -2.54
CA VAL A 51 5.11 -4.92 -3.31
C VAL A 51 4.96 -5.52 -4.71
N ILE A 52 5.22 -4.71 -5.74
CA ILE A 52 5.13 -5.13 -7.14
C ILE A 52 6.56 -5.21 -7.71
N PRO A 53 7.32 -6.27 -7.43
CA PRO A 53 8.44 -6.63 -8.28
C PRO A 53 7.90 -7.22 -9.60
N ALA A 54 8.69 -7.99 -10.35
CA ALA A 54 8.21 -8.73 -11.53
C ALA A 54 6.92 -9.57 -11.30
N ARG A 55 6.56 -9.88 -10.04
CA ARG A 55 5.26 -10.46 -9.64
C ARG A 55 4.78 -9.87 -8.32
N GLN A 56 3.51 -9.47 -8.24
CA GLN A 56 2.92 -8.90 -7.02
C GLN A 56 2.99 -9.85 -5.81
N VAL A 57 3.62 -9.41 -4.71
CA VAL A 57 3.68 -10.15 -3.44
C VAL A 57 3.14 -9.29 -2.31
N LYS A 58 2.16 -9.81 -1.56
CA LYS A 58 1.72 -9.21 -0.29
C LYS A 58 2.53 -9.80 0.86
N PHE A 59 3.47 -9.02 1.37
CA PHE A 59 4.19 -9.29 2.61
C PHE A 59 3.32 -8.96 3.83
N LYS A 60 3.71 -9.47 5.00
CA LYS A 60 3.05 -9.15 6.27
C LYS A 60 3.42 -7.73 6.68
N PHE A 61 2.43 -6.89 6.96
CA PHE A 61 2.69 -5.54 7.49
C PHE A 61 2.67 -5.57 9.02
N ALA A 62 3.85 -5.67 9.64
CA ALA A 62 4.01 -5.65 11.09
C ALA A 62 5.38 -5.08 11.50
N PRO A 63 5.76 -3.89 11.02
CA PRO A 63 7.10 -3.35 11.27
C PRO A 63 7.31 -3.03 12.75
N GLY A 64 8.54 -3.17 13.25
CA GLY A 64 8.87 -2.95 14.66
C GLY A 64 8.66 -1.53 15.19
N TYR A 65 8.45 -0.54 14.31
CA TYR A 65 8.19 0.86 14.69
C TYR A 65 6.71 1.20 14.91
N HIS A 66 5.78 0.29 14.58
CA HIS A 66 4.36 0.45 14.89
C HIS A 66 3.98 -0.38 16.12
N LYS A 67 2.96 0.08 16.85
CA LYS A 67 2.27 -0.80 17.80
C LYS A 67 1.66 -1.97 17.03
N HIS A 68 1.75 -3.17 17.60
CA HIS A 68 1.23 -4.38 16.96
C HIS A 68 -0.27 -4.33 16.66
N SER A 69 -1.06 -3.64 17.51
CA SER A 69 -2.49 -3.41 17.29
C SER A 69 -2.75 -2.61 16.01
N ASP A 70 -2.01 -1.52 15.84
CA ASP A 70 -2.22 -0.54 14.78
C ASP A 70 -1.81 -1.15 13.44
N ALA A 71 -0.64 -1.81 13.39
CA ALA A 71 -0.19 -2.52 12.20
C ALA A 71 -1.18 -3.63 11.78
N ARG A 72 -1.73 -4.36 12.75
CA ARG A 72 -2.76 -5.38 12.50
C ARG A 72 -4.05 -4.76 11.95
N GLU A 73 -4.48 -3.62 12.45
CA GLU A 73 -5.68 -2.95 11.94
C GLU A 73 -5.48 -2.46 10.52
N ILE A 74 -4.35 -1.80 10.24
CA ILE A 74 -3.95 -1.34 8.89
C ILE A 74 -3.95 -2.52 7.91
N GLU A 75 -3.28 -3.62 8.26
CA GLU A 75 -3.22 -4.81 7.42
C GLU A 75 -4.61 -5.41 7.15
N ASN A 76 -5.43 -5.56 8.19
CA ASN A 76 -6.76 -6.14 8.05
C ASN A 76 -7.67 -5.25 7.19
N ARG A 77 -7.60 -3.94 7.33
CA ARG A 77 -8.42 -2.99 6.56
C ARG A 77 -8.08 -3.02 5.09
N PHE A 78 -6.79 -3.06 4.76
CA PHE A 78 -6.35 -3.21 3.38
C PHE A 78 -6.77 -4.57 2.79
N LYS A 79 -6.58 -5.68 3.52
CA LYS A 79 -7.01 -7.01 3.07
C LYS A 79 -8.53 -7.10 2.86
N ASN A 80 -9.30 -6.50 3.75
CA ASN A 80 -10.76 -6.44 3.63
C ASN A 80 -11.17 -5.66 2.39
N TRP A 81 -10.53 -4.50 2.12
CA TRP A 81 -10.83 -3.72 0.92
C TRP A 81 -10.49 -4.49 -0.37
N ILE A 82 -9.35 -5.18 -0.42
CA ILE A 82 -8.98 -6.04 -1.56
C ILE A 82 -10.05 -7.13 -1.78
N SER A 83 -10.47 -7.81 -0.71
CA SER A 83 -11.50 -8.85 -0.79
C SER A 83 -12.87 -8.30 -1.21
N GLN A 84 -13.29 -7.15 -0.70
CA GLN A 84 -14.58 -6.52 -1.02
C GLN A 84 -14.65 -6.08 -2.49
N ASN A 85 -13.51 -5.71 -3.07
CA ASN A 85 -13.41 -5.32 -4.47
C ASN A 85 -13.04 -6.50 -5.39
N GLN A 86 -13.06 -7.74 -4.88
CA GLN A 86 -12.76 -8.96 -5.64
C GLN A 86 -11.36 -8.93 -6.30
N LEU A 87 -10.43 -8.20 -5.68
CA LEU A 87 -9.05 -8.12 -6.11
C LEU A 87 -8.24 -9.25 -5.47
N GLN A 88 -7.14 -9.64 -6.13
CA GLN A 88 -6.26 -10.70 -5.64
C GLN A 88 -4.80 -10.27 -5.75
N TYR A 89 -3.96 -10.83 -4.87
CA TYR A 89 -2.51 -10.77 -5.01
C TYR A 89 -2.01 -12.07 -5.66
N ASN A 90 -0.91 -12.01 -6.42
CA ASN A 90 -0.34 -13.23 -6.99
C ASN A 90 0.20 -14.18 -5.92
N LYS A 91 0.78 -13.63 -4.84
CA LYS A 91 1.32 -14.38 -3.70
C LYS A 91 1.22 -13.62 -2.39
N THR A 92 1.21 -14.37 -1.29
CA THR A 92 1.37 -13.87 0.09
C THR A 92 2.65 -14.42 0.71
N SER A 93 3.23 -13.69 1.66
CA SER A 93 4.41 -14.11 2.43
C SER A 93 4.23 -13.79 3.91
N SER A 94 4.74 -14.65 4.78
CA SER A 94 4.78 -14.41 6.23
C SER A 94 5.91 -13.48 6.65
N ILE A 95 6.88 -13.22 5.76
CA ILE A 95 7.98 -12.28 5.98
C ILE A 95 7.39 -10.88 6.22
N ILE A 96 7.84 -10.25 7.30
CA ILE A 96 7.58 -8.86 7.63
C ILE A 96 8.47 -7.99 6.74
N LEU A 97 7.84 -7.27 5.82
CA LEU A 97 8.50 -6.35 4.91
C LEU A 97 7.49 -5.32 4.43
N ASP A 98 7.84 -4.05 4.57
CA ASP A 98 7.12 -2.93 4.00
C ASP A 98 7.77 -2.47 2.68
N GLY A 99 6.97 -1.91 1.78
CA GLY A 99 7.47 -1.42 0.49
C GLY A 99 8.44 -0.24 0.59
N GLY A 100 8.54 0.43 1.75
CA GLY A 100 9.58 1.43 2.02
C GLY A 100 10.98 0.83 2.21
N ASN A 101 11.10 -0.46 2.50
CA ASN A 101 12.35 -1.16 2.79
C ASN A 101 12.82 -2.09 1.67
N VAL A 102 12.23 -2.01 0.49
CA VAL A 102 12.62 -2.83 -0.65
C VAL A 102 12.56 -2.03 -1.93
N VAL A 103 13.64 -2.13 -2.70
CA VAL A 103 13.70 -1.66 -4.10
C VAL A 103 14.26 -2.80 -4.92
N ASP A 104 13.54 -3.25 -5.94
CA ASP A 104 14.01 -4.26 -6.88
C ASP A 104 14.36 -3.65 -8.24
N ASN A 105 15.13 -4.40 -9.03
CA ASN A 105 15.37 -4.04 -10.42
C ASN A 105 14.23 -4.51 -11.31
N PRO A 106 13.98 -3.89 -12.48
CA PRO A 106 12.88 -4.27 -13.37
C PRO A 106 12.88 -5.76 -13.80
N ALA A 107 14.04 -6.41 -13.80
CA ALA A 107 14.17 -7.83 -14.13
C ALA A 107 13.78 -8.76 -12.95
N GLY A 108 13.53 -8.24 -11.75
CA GLY A 108 13.19 -9.02 -10.56
C GLY A 108 14.30 -9.96 -10.08
N THR A 109 15.55 -9.69 -10.45
CA THR A 109 16.71 -10.53 -10.15
C THR A 109 17.49 -10.08 -8.92
N ARG A 110 17.32 -8.82 -8.51
CA ARG A 110 18.04 -8.19 -7.40
C ARG A 110 17.09 -7.29 -6.64
N ALA A 111 17.24 -7.28 -5.32
CA ALA A 111 16.56 -6.35 -4.43
C ALA A 111 17.58 -5.76 -3.44
N ILE A 112 17.40 -4.49 -3.11
CA ILE A 112 18.11 -3.79 -2.06
C ILE A 112 17.14 -3.63 -0.89
N VAL A 113 17.57 -4.08 0.29
CA VAL A 113 16.85 -3.97 1.55
C VAL A 113 17.82 -3.51 2.63
N THR A 114 17.32 -2.95 3.73
CA THR A 114 18.15 -2.71 4.91
C THR A 114 18.16 -3.93 5.83
N ASP A 115 19.16 -4.02 6.72
CA ASP A 115 19.25 -5.05 7.76
C ASP A 115 18.07 -5.06 8.73
N ARG A 116 17.14 -4.09 8.65
CA ARG A 116 15.87 -4.13 9.37
C ARG A 116 15.10 -5.42 9.10
N ILE A 117 15.20 -5.98 7.88
CA ILE A 117 14.52 -7.22 7.54
C ILE A 117 14.92 -8.39 8.46
N LEU A 118 16.17 -8.43 8.93
CA LEU A 118 16.67 -9.46 9.83
C LEU A 118 16.15 -9.26 11.26
N ARG A 119 15.99 -8.00 11.69
CA ARG A 119 15.46 -7.67 13.03
C ARG A 119 13.96 -7.92 13.13
N ASP A 120 13.23 -7.59 12.07
CA ASP A 120 11.77 -7.81 12.01
C ASP A 120 11.42 -9.29 11.81
N ASN A 121 12.35 -10.11 11.32
CA ASN A 121 12.17 -11.54 11.05
C ASN A 121 13.29 -12.40 11.69
N PRO A 122 13.33 -12.50 13.04
CA PRO A 122 14.28 -13.39 13.70
C PRO A 122 14.01 -14.86 13.32
N SER A 123 15.08 -15.66 13.25
CA SER A 123 15.03 -17.11 12.93
C SER A 123 14.44 -17.94 14.07
#